data_AF-A0A151L2P9-F1
#
_entry.id   AF-A0A151L2P9-F1
#
_cell.length_a   1.000
_cell.length_b   1.000
_cell.length_c   1.000
_cell.angle_alpha   90.00
_cell.angle_beta   90.00
_cell.angle_gamma   90.00
#
_symmetry.space_group_name_H-M   'P 1'
#
loop_
_entity.id
_entity.type
_entity.pdbx_description
1 polymer ?
#
loop_
_entity_poly.entity_id
_entity_poly.type
_entity_poly.pdbx_seq_one_letter_code
_entity_poly.pdbx_strand_id
1 'polypeptide(L)'
;MPRTCKNGQECRKYKAYENVDDKHVSIIQPILLVGMIFVFYIFYFRLFKRRYTSNESYRRKMNKKKISSKPVISLCLNDIVIKIIGNNAHIMENSVEPLNKLSSISELFVIAQISNDVQEKNIIDLFKKLGLFDKGLKEHRLMFCNTS
;
A
#
# COMPACT_ATOMS: atom_id res chain seq x y z
N MET A 1 80.52 20.33 -1.97
CA MET A 1 80.65 21.16 -0.76
C MET A 1 79.38 21.04 0.07
N PRO A 2 79.39 20.37 1.23
CA PRO A 2 78.29 20.48 2.17
C PRO A 2 78.39 21.83 2.90
N ARG A 3 77.28 22.56 3.01
CA ARG A 3 77.24 23.85 3.72
C ARG A 3 77.40 23.60 5.22
N THR A 4 78.50 24.09 5.77
CA THR A 4 78.79 24.15 7.20
C THR A 4 77.96 25.23 7.87
N CYS A 5 77.17 24.87 8.88
CA CYS A 5 76.60 25.82 9.83
C CYS A 5 77.61 26.07 10.96
N LYS A 6 77.88 27.35 11.23
CA LYS A 6 78.71 27.79 12.37
C LYS A 6 77.99 27.38 13.66
N ASN A 7 78.70 26.72 14.58
CA ASN A 7 78.27 26.31 15.93
C ASN A 7 77.63 24.91 16.06
N GLY A 8 78.29 23.87 15.53
CA GLY A 8 78.39 22.57 16.21
C GLY A 8 77.10 21.78 16.53
N GLN A 9 75.97 22.03 15.88
CA GLN A 9 74.75 21.22 16.02
C GLN A 9 74.21 20.76 14.67
N GLU A 10 73.80 19.49 14.60
CA GLU A 10 73.24 18.86 13.41
C GLU A 10 71.94 19.53 12.96
N CYS A 11 71.88 19.88 11.68
CA CYS A 11 70.64 20.30 11.01
C CYS A 11 69.62 19.17 11.13
N ARG A 12 68.55 19.37 11.91
CA ARG A 12 67.42 18.44 11.99
C ARG A 12 66.81 18.25 10.60
N LYS A 13 67.10 17.11 9.97
CA LYS A 13 66.24 16.54 8.94
C LYS A 13 64.85 16.36 9.56
N TYR A 14 63.82 16.77 8.82
CA TYR A 14 62.42 16.47 9.11
C TYR A 14 62.29 15.03 9.63
N LYS A 15 61.71 14.87 10.84
CA LYS A 15 61.27 13.56 11.31
C LYS A 15 60.20 13.08 10.33
N ALA A 16 60.57 12.12 9.48
CA ALA A 16 59.60 11.25 8.86
C ALA A 16 58.83 10.57 10.00
N TYR A 17 57.52 10.76 10.06
CA TYR A 17 56.67 9.98 10.94
C TYR A 17 56.83 8.51 10.52
N GLU A 18 57.44 7.72 11.40
CA GLU A 18 57.52 6.27 11.27
C GLU A 18 56.11 5.69 11.33
N ASN A 19 55.75 5.06 10.21
CA ASN A 19 54.54 4.28 10.00
C ASN A 19 54.64 2.96 10.77
N VAL A 20 53.79 2.72 11.78
CA VAL A 20 53.42 1.34 12.16
C VAL A 20 51.93 1.24 12.53
N ASP A 21 51.34 2.22 13.22
CA ASP A 21 49.97 2.07 13.76
C ASP A 21 48.83 2.56 12.83
N ASP A 22 49.13 3.42 11.84
CA ASP A 22 48.09 4.02 10.98
C ASP A 22 47.60 3.12 9.84
N LYS A 23 48.36 2.07 9.47
CA LYS A 23 47.95 1.14 8.40
C LYS A 23 46.72 0.34 8.79
N HIS A 24 46.59 -0.03 10.06
CA HIS A 24 45.45 -0.80 10.53
C HIS A 24 44.19 0.06 10.63
N VAL A 25 44.32 1.32 11.08
CA VAL A 25 43.19 2.26 11.18
C VAL A 25 42.60 2.59 9.80
N SER A 26 43.45 2.78 8.79
CA SER A 26 43.01 3.07 7.42
C SER A 26 42.26 1.90 6.76
N ILE A 27 42.58 0.65 7.12
CA ILE A 27 41.90 -0.56 6.58
C ILE A 27 40.64 -0.89 7.37
N ILE A 28 40.60 -0.62 8.67
CA ILE A 28 39.44 -0.91 9.52
C ILE A 28 38.26 0.02 9.23
N GLN A 29 38.53 1.30 8.90
CA GLN A 29 37.48 2.27 8.56
C GLN A 29 36.55 1.85 7.41
N PRO A 30 37.03 1.41 6.22
CA PRO A 30 36.14 0.98 5.14
C PRO A 30 35.38 -0.30 5.50
N ILE A 31 35.98 -1.22 6.27
CA ILE A 31 35.33 -2.46 6.71
C ILE A 31 34.14 -2.15 7.64
N LEU A 32 34.32 -1.24 8.60
CA LEU A 32 33.25 -0.80 9.48
C LEU A 32 32.15 -0.06 8.72
N LEU A 33 32.51 0.75 7.73
CA LEU A 33 31.53 1.49 6.92
C LEU A 33 30.66 0.55 6.08
N VAL A 34 31.27 -0.46 5.44
CA VAL A 34 30.52 -1.49 4.70
C VAL A 34 29.63 -2.31 5.64
N GLY A 35 30.13 -2.66 6.84
CA GLY A 35 29.34 -3.33 7.85
C GLY A 35 28.12 -2.53 8.30
N MET A 36 28.28 -1.22 8.53
CA MET A 36 27.20 -0.31 8.90
C MET A 36 26.13 -0.22 7.80
N ILE A 37 26.53 -0.12 6.53
CA ILE A 37 25.60 -0.10 5.39
C ILE A 37 24.80 -1.41 5.32
N PHE A 38 25.45 -2.56 5.51
CA PHE A 38 24.78 -3.87 5.51
C PHE A 38 23.76 -4.00 6.64
N VAL A 39 24.13 -3.57 7.86
CA VAL A 39 23.21 -3.57 9.01
C VAL A 39 22.02 -2.64 8.76
N PHE A 40 22.27 -1.44 8.20
CA PHE A 40 21.21 -0.51 7.83
C PHE A 40 20.26 -1.10 6.78
N TYR A 41 20.80 -1.79 5.77
CA TYR A 41 20.00 -2.44 4.74
C TYR A 41 19.13 -3.56 5.32
N ILE A 42 19.70 -4.43 6.18
CA ILE A 42 18.96 -5.49 6.86
C ILE A 42 17.88 -4.92 7.77
N PHE A 43 18.19 -3.84 8.51
CA PHE A 43 17.25 -3.20 9.41
C PHE A 43 16.12 -2.51 8.65
N TYR A 44 16.44 -1.76 7.60
CA TYR A 44 15.46 -1.14 6.71
C TYR A 44 14.56 -2.20 6.08
N PHE A 45 15.13 -3.27 5.52
CA PHE A 45 14.37 -4.37 4.93
C PHE A 45 13.49 -5.08 5.97
N ARG A 46 13.96 -5.28 7.21
CA ARG A 46 13.15 -5.86 8.29
C ARG A 46 11.99 -4.96 8.72
N LEU A 47 12.21 -3.65 8.84
CA LEU A 47 11.16 -2.69 9.15
C LEU A 47 10.13 -2.58 8.01
N PHE A 48 10.60 -2.57 6.76
CA PHE A 48 9.74 -2.58 5.59
C PHE A 48 8.91 -3.87 5.55
N LYS A 49 9.56 -5.04 5.71
CA LYS A 49 8.86 -6.33 5.78
C LYS A 49 7.81 -6.36 6.88
N ARG A 50 8.08 -5.75 8.05
CA ARG A 50 7.11 -5.63 9.15
C ARG A 50 5.92 -4.75 8.81
N ARG A 51 6.10 -3.65 8.06
CA ARG A 51 4.97 -2.85 7.54
C ARG A 51 4.15 -3.62 6.52
N TYR A 52 4.78 -4.36 5.62
CA TYR A 52 4.08 -5.21 4.65
C TYR A 52 3.34 -6.38 5.30
N THR A 53 3.89 -7.04 6.32
CA THR A 53 3.16 -8.07 7.09
C THR A 53 2.08 -7.49 8.00
N SER A 54 2.17 -6.22 8.42
CA SER A 54 1.04 -5.60 9.15
C SER A 54 -0.19 -5.37 8.25
N ASN A 55 0.02 -5.11 6.95
CA ASN A 55 -1.07 -5.06 5.96
C ASN A 55 -1.66 -6.45 5.66
N GLU A 56 -0.99 -7.53 6.06
CA GLU A 56 -1.53 -8.89 5.98
C GLU A 56 -2.64 -9.15 7.00
N SER A 57 -2.77 -8.32 8.05
CA SER A 57 -3.93 -8.40 8.97
C SER A 57 -5.25 -7.97 8.32
N TYR A 58 -5.20 -7.19 7.23
CA TYR A 58 -6.37 -6.90 6.37
C TYR A 58 -6.59 -7.97 5.30
N ARG A 59 -5.62 -8.85 5.06
CA ARG A 59 -5.77 -9.99 4.18
C ARG A 59 -6.49 -11.08 4.97
N ARG A 60 -7.83 -10.98 5.00
CA ARG A 60 -8.75 -12.00 5.52
C ARG A 60 -8.16 -13.37 5.27
N LYS A 61 -8.14 -14.24 6.30
CA LYS A 61 -7.90 -15.68 6.16
C LYS A 61 -8.66 -16.16 4.92
N MET A 62 -7.98 -16.30 3.78
CA MET A 62 -8.54 -17.01 2.64
C MET A 62 -8.54 -18.46 3.07
N ASN A 63 -9.65 -18.87 3.68
CA ASN A 63 -9.96 -20.27 3.85
C ASN A 63 -9.78 -20.93 2.49
N LYS A 64 -8.76 -21.80 2.39
CA LYS A 64 -8.55 -22.69 1.26
C LYS A 64 -9.72 -23.68 1.20
N LYS A 65 -10.92 -23.21 0.85
CA LYS A 65 -11.95 -24.06 0.27
C LYS A 65 -11.72 -23.98 -1.23
N LYS A 66 -11.07 -25.02 -1.77
CA LYS A 66 -11.09 -25.34 -3.20
C LYS A 66 -12.54 -25.58 -3.60
N ILE A 67 -13.22 -24.54 -4.07
CA ILE A 67 -14.36 -24.65 -4.96
C ILE A 67 -14.17 -23.50 -5.93
N SER A 68 -14.36 -23.77 -7.22
CA SER A 68 -14.51 -22.76 -8.26
C SER A 68 -15.69 -21.84 -7.92
N SER A 69 -15.50 -20.94 -6.95
CA SER A 69 -16.49 -19.97 -6.54
C SER A 69 -16.11 -18.64 -7.16
N LYS A 70 -17.08 -17.99 -7.82
CA LYS A 70 -16.93 -16.64 -8.34
C LYS A 70 -16.29 -15.73 -7.27
N PRO A 71 -15.41 -14.80 -7.67
CA PRO A 71 -14.81 -13.86 -6.71
C PRO A 71 -15.93 -13.11 -5.96
N VAL A 72 -15.79 -12.95 -4.65
CA VAL A 72 -16.71 -12.18 -3.83
C VAL A 72 -16.20 -10.75 -3.72
N ILE A 73 -17.00 -9.78 -4.14
CA ILE A 73 -16.62 -8.36 -4.19
C ILE A 73 -17.66 -7.54 -3.42
N SER A 74 -17.20 -6.64 -2.55
CA SER A 74 -18.05 -5.65 -1.89
C SER A 74 -17.80 -4.27 -2.51
N LEU A 75 -18.85 -3.58 -2.95
CA LEU A 75 -18.77 -2.28 -3.62
C LEU A 75 -19.68 -1.26 -2.94
N CYS A 76 -19.14 -0.07 -2.65
CA CYS A 76 -19.93 1.09 -2.23
C CYS A 76 -20.42 1.83 -3.48
N LEU A 77 -21.73 2.10 -3.54
CA LEU A 77 -22.35 2.71 -4.72
C LEU A 77 -22.30 4.23 -4.74
N ASN A 78 -22.14 4.86 -3.58
CA ASN A 78 -22.27 6.30 -3.44
C ASN A 78 -21.27 7.02 -4.33
N ASP A 79 -21.75 8.01 -5.08
CA ASP A 79 -20.96 8.92 -5.93
C ASP A 79 -20.13 8.25 -7.04
N ILE A 80 -20.17 6.92 -7.14
CA ILE A 80 -19.48 6.12 -8.17
C ILE A 80 -20.49 5.56 -9.16
N VAL A 81 -21.56 4.95 -8.65
CA VAL A 81 -22.59 4.28 -9.47
C VAL A 81 -23.93 4.99 -9.32
N ILE A 82 -24.29 5.35 -8.08
CA ILE A 82 -25.53 6.06 -7.76
C ILE A 82 -25.20 7.43 -7.18
N LYS A 83 -25.81 8.46 -7.79
CA LYS A 83 -25.85 9.81 -7.26
C LYS A 83 -27.24 10.05 -6.68
N ILE A 84 -27.29 10.32 -5.37
CA ILE A 84 -28.54 10.64 -4.68
C ILE A 84 -28.69 12.17 -4.67
N ILE A 85 -29.78 12.68 -5.24
CA ILE A 85 -30.12 14.10 -5.27
C ILE A 85 -31.47 14.27 -4.57
N GLY A 86 -31.45 14.75 -3.33
CA GLY A 86 -32.63 14.81 -2.49
C GLY A 86 -33.20 13.41 -2.23
N ASN A 87 -34.46 13.16 -2.62
CA ASN A 87 -35.08 11.84 -2.48
C ASN A 87 -34.89 10.93 -3.71
N ASN A 88 -34.34 11.46 -4.80
CA ASN A 88 -34.22 10.74 -6.06
C ASN A 88 -32.83 10.12 -6.20
N ALA A 89 -32.77 8.87 -6.66
CA ALA A 89 -31.54 8.18 -6.98
C ALA A 89 -31.36 8.15 -8.50
N HIS A 90 -30.22 8.64 -8.97
CA HIS A 90 -29.83 8.60 -10.37
C HIS A 90 -28.61 7.69 -10.54
N ILE A 91 -28.63 6.81 -11.52
CA ILE A 91 -27.44 6.03 -11.89
C ILE A 91 -26.63 6.82 -12.91
N MET A 92 -25.32 6.81 -12.73
CA MET A 92 -24.40 7.30 -13.74
C MET A 92 -24.39 6.33 -14.92
N GLU A 93 -24.81 6.77 -16.10
CA GLU A 93 -24.96 5.91 -17.29
C GLU A 93 -23.67 5.13 -17.62
N ASN A 94 -22.52 5.78 -17.46
CA ASN A 94 -21.19 5.20 -17.68
C ASN A 94 -20.87 4.00 -16.75
N SER A 95 -21.59 3.86 -15.63
CA SER A 95 -21.38 2.81 -14.63
C SER A 95 -22.24 1.56 -14.87
N VAL A 96 -23.28 1.63 -15.71
CA VAL A 96 -24.24 0.54 -15.92
C VAL A 96 -23.58 -0.68 -16.58
N GLU A 97 -22.82 -0.47 -17.65
CA GLU A 97 -22.16 -1.57 -18.36
C GLU A 97 -21.08 -2.26 -17.50
N PRO A 98 -20.17 -1.54 -16.82
CA PRO A 98 -19.25 -2.15 -15.86
C PRO A 98 -19.95 -2.91 -14.75
N LEU A 99 -21.03 -2.37 -14.20
CA LEU A 99 -21.80 -3.00 -13.12
C LEU A 99 -22.43 -4.34 -13.58
N ASN A 100 -22.97 -4.37 -14.80
CA ASN A 100 -23.51 -5.59 -15.41
C ASN A 100 -22.43 -6.67 -15.65
N LYS A 101 -21.23 -6.26 -16.09
CA LYS A 101 -20.10 -7.19 -16.24
C LYS A 101 -19.62 -7.71 -14.89
N LEU A 102 -19.58 -6.86 -13.87
CA LEU A 102 -19.20 -7.26 -12.52
C LEU A 102 -20.22 -8.22 -11.89
N SER A 103 -21.52 -7.98 -12.06
CA SER A 103 -22.57 -8.83 -11.48
C SER A 103 -22.62 -10.23 -12.08
N SER A 104 -22.20 -10.37 -13.35
CA SER A 104 -22.14 -11.67 -14.02
C SER A 104 -20.89 -12.47 -13.62
N ILE A 105 -19.74 -11.82 -13.44
CA ILE A 105 -18.46 -12.47 -13.15
C ILE A 105 -18.27 -12.76 -11.65
N SER A 106 -18.83 -11.93 -10.77
CA SER A 106 -18.55 -11.94 -9.34
C SER A 106 -19.80 -12.07 -8.48
N GLU A 107 -19.64 -12.51 -7.23
CA GLU A 107 -20.68 -12.37 -6.22
C GLU A 107 -20.60 -10.97 -5.61
N LEU A 108 -21.46 -10.06 -6.08
CA LEU A 108 -21.50 -8.68 -5.61
C LEU A 108 -22.29 -8.53 -4.32
N PHE A 109 -21.66 -7.88 -3.34
CA PHE A 109 -22.28 -7.24 -2.19
C PHE A 109 -22.23 -5.74 -2.39
N VAL A 110 -23.37 -5.09 -2.25
CA VAL A 110 -23.53 -3.71 -2.70
C VAL A 110 -24.02 -2.88 -1.54
N ILE A 111 -23.28 -1.83 -1.20
CA ILE A 111 -23.56 -0.98 -0.05
C ILE A 111 -23.93 0.41 -0.59
N ALA A 112 -25.10 0.91 -0.21
CA ALA A 112 -25.53 2.28 -0.49
C ALA A 112 -25.78 3.02 0.82
N GLN A 113 -25.33 4.26 0.90
CA GLN A 113 -25.68 5.14 2.01
C GLN A 113 -26.97 5.87 1.66
N ILE A 114 -27.94 5.78 2.55
CA ILE A 114 -29.24 6.41 2.38
C ILE A 114 -29.60 7.15 3.65
N SER A 115 -30.44 8.15 3.53
CA SER A 115 -30.96 8.92 4.66
C SER A 115 -32.36 8.46 5.08
N ASN A 116 -33.17 7.95 4.14
CA ASN A 116 -34.58 7.62 4.36
C ASN A 116 -35.02 6.35 3.59
N ASP A 117 -36.03 5.66 4.10
CA ASP A 117 -36.66 4.48 3.47
C ASP A 117 -37.22 4.76 2.06
N VAL A 118 -37.59 6.02 1.77
CA VAL A 118 -38.04 6.43 0.43
C VAL A 118 -36.91 6.29 -0.59
N GLN A 119 -35.68 6.67 -0.21
CA GLN A 119 -34.51 6.51 -1.08
C GLN A 119 -34.17 5.03 -1.26
N GLU A 120 -34.34 4.21 -0.23
CA GLU A 120 -34.17 2.76 -0.31
C GLU A 120 -35.04 2.15 -1.41
N LYS A 121 -36.35 2.41 -1.34
CA LYS A 121 -37.33 1.92 -2.34
C LYS A 121 -36.98 2.40 -3.74
N ASN A 122 -36.62 3.67 -3.88
CA ASN A 122 -36.26 4.25 -5.17
C ASN A 122 -35.02 3.56 -5.79
N ILE A 123 -34.00 3.22 -4.99
CA ILE A 123 -32.81 2.52 -5.46
C ILE A 123 -33.16 1.08 -5.88
N ILE A 124 -33.96 0.38 -5.09
CA ILE A 124 -34.41 -0.98 -5.42
C ILE A 124 -35.20 -0.99 -6.74
N ASP A 125 -36.14 -0.06 -6.90
CA ASP A 125 -36.95 0.05 -8.12
C ASP A 125 -36.11 0.40 -9.34
N LEU A 126 -35.10 1.25 -9.16
CA LEU A 126 -34.13 1.59 -10.21
C LEU A 126 -33.34 0.34 -10.64
N PHE A 127 -32.91 -0.49 -9.69
CA PHE A 127 -32.19 -1.73 -9.98
C PHE A 127 -33.07 -2.78 -10.66
N LYS A 128 -34.35 -2.86 -10.27
CA LYS A 128 -35.37 -3.69 -10.96
C LYS A 128 -35.55 -3.23 -12.39
N LYS A 129 -35.73 -1.93 -12.64
CA LYS A 129 -35.89 -1.36 -13.99
C LYS A 129 -34.70 -1.64 -14.91
N LEU A 130 -33.48 -1.68 -14.36
CA LEU A 130 -32.27 -1.98 -15.13
C LEU A 130 -32.00 -3.48 -15.34
N GLY A 131 -32.81 -4.36 -14.75
CA GLY A 131 -32.63 -5.81 -14.80
C GLY A 131 -31.31 -6.26 -14.15
N LEU A 132 -30.82 -5.52 -13.14
CA LEU A 132 -29.56 -5.88 -12.46
C LEU A 132 -29.69 -7.18 -11.68
N PHE A 133 -30.88 -7.44 -11.14
CA PHE A 133 -31.18 -8.66 -10.39
C PHE A 133 -31.19 -9.91 -11.28
N ASP A 134 -31.65 -9.77 -12.52
CA ASP A 134 -31.65 -10.86 -13.50
C ASP A 134 -30.24 -11.21 -13.98
N LYS A 135 -29.31 -10.25 -13.91
CA LYS A 135 -27.92 -10.39 -14.37
C LYS A 135 -26.96 -10.96 -13.31
N GLY A 136 -27.46 -11.31 -12.13
CA GLY A 136 -26.71 -12.01 -11.09
C GLY A 136 -26.54 -11.27 -9.77
N LEU A 137 -26.92 -9.99 -9.70
CA LEU A 137 -27.04 -9.30 -8.41
C LEU A 137 -28.21 -9.92 -7.62
N LYS A 138 -28.04 -10.17 -6.33
CA LYS A 138 -29.14 -10.68 -5.49
C LYS A 138 -29.64 -9.59 -4.56
N GLU A 139 -30.95 -9.45 -4.42
CA GLU A 139 -31.58 -8.40 -3.60
C GLU A 139 -31.10 -8.46 -2.14
N HIS A 140 -30.97 -9.65 -1.54
CA HIS A 140 -30.45 -9.82 -0.17
C HIS A 140 -28.97 -9.46 0.03
N ARG A 141 -28.23 -9.13 -1.05
CA ARG A 141 -26.83 -8.67 -0.99
C ARG A 141 -26.71 -7.15 -1.11
N LEU A 142 -27.84 -6.46 -1.26
CA LEU A 142 -27.94 -5.02 -1.18
C LEU A 142 -28.05 -4.64 0.31
N MET A 143 -27.14 -3.80 0.76
CA MET A 143 -27.10 -3.29 2.11
C MET A 143 -27.24 -1.78 2.08
N PHE A 144 -28.12 -1.28 2.94
CA PHE A 144 -28.34 0.12 3.11
C PHE A 144 -27.77 0.55 4.45
N CYS A 145 -26.97 1.61 4.44
CA CYS A 145 -26.40 2.19 5.64
C CYS A 145 -26.92 3.59 5.82
N ASN A 146 -27.41 3.90 7.02
CA ASN A 146 -27.73 5.27 7.39
C ASN A 146 -26.52 5.89 8.12
N THR A 147 -26.29 7.18 7.91
CA THR A 147 -25.26 7.96 8.61
C THR A 147 -25.84 9.01 9.54
N SER A 148 -27.13 8.95 9.82
CA SER A 148 -27.74 9.72 10.91
C SER A 148 -27.27 9.26 12.28
#